data_AF-U2NWI4-F1
#
_entry.id   AF-U2NWI4-F1
#
_cell.length_a   1.000
_cell.length_b   1.000
_cell.length_c   1.000
_cell.angle_alpha   90.00
_cell.angle_beta   90.00
_cell.angle_gamma   90.00
#
_symmetry.space_group_name_H-M   'P 1'
#
loop_
_entity.id
_entity.type
_entity.pdbx_description
1 polymer ?
#
loop_
_entity_poly.entity_id
_entity_poly.type
_entity_poly.pdbx_seq_one_letter_code
_entity_poly.pdbx_strand_id
1 'polypeptide(L)' 'TPYWRTLKANGELNAKYPNGIEAQKEKLEAEGHTIIKKGRKNMRYYVKDYENSLFDLK' A
#
# COMPACT_ATOMS: atom_id res chain seq x y z
N THR A 1 7.88 -13.60 3.62
CA THR A 1 7.29 -12.34 4.14
C THR A 1 6.04 -12.01 3.34
N PRO A 2 4.95 -11.52 3.96
CA PRO A 2 3.72 -11.17 3.26
C PRO A 2 3.98 -10.04 2.25
N TYR A 3 3.82 -10.34 0.96
CA TYR A 3 4.18 -9.41 -0.12
C TYR A 3 3.37 -8.10 -0.08
N TRP A 4 2.13 -8.16 0.42
CA TRP A 4 1.21 -7.01 0.43
C TRP A 4 1.55 -5.94 1.47
N ARG A 5 2.35 -6.29 2.49
CA ARG A 5 2.87 -5.33 3.48
C ARG A 5 4.02 -4.50 2.95
N THR A 6 4.66 -4.94 1.87
CA THR A 6 5.72 -4.18 1.23
C THR A 6 5.09 -3.10 0.34
N LEU A 7 5.41 -1.85 0.64
CA LEU A 7 4.98 -0.70 -0.15
C LEU A 7 6.14 -0.23 -1.04
N LYS A 8 5.81 0.56 -2.06
CA LYS A 8 6.80 1.37 -2.79
C LYS A 8 7.18 2.61 -1.96
N ALA A 9 8.10 3.40 -2.51
CA ALA A 9 8.47 4.70 -1.96
C ALA A 9 7.24 5.55 -1.58
N ASN A 10 7.33 6.23 -0.45
CA ASN A 10 6.30 7.12 0.10
C ASN A 10 4.95 6.44 0.36
N GLY A 11 4.95 5.13 0.62
CA GLY A 11 3.73 4.37 0.96
C GLY A 11 2.83 4.04 -0.23
N GLU A 12 3.32 4.14 -1.48
CA GLU A 12 2.54 3.80 -2.68
C GLU A 12 2.31 2.28 -2.79
N LEU A 13 1.13 1.86 -3.21
CA LEU A 13 0.83 0.45 -3.49
C LEU A 13 1.52 -0.03 -4.78
N ASN A 14 1.82 -1.32 -4.85
CA ASN A 14 2.52 -1.92 -5.97
C ASN A 14 1.56 -2.68 -6.90
N ALA A 15 1.22 -2.07 -8.02
CA ALA A 15 0.38 -2.70 -9.04
C ALA A 15 0.97 -3.97 -9.68
N LYS A 16 2.28 -4.25 -9.50
CA LYS A 16 2.93 -5.46 -10.03
C LYS A 16 2.69 -6.71 -9.16
N TYR A 17 2.03 -6.58 -8.02
CA TYR A 17 1.79 -7.73 -7.16
C TYR A 17 0.72 -8.68 -7.69
N PRO A 18 0.75 -9.96 -7.25
CA PRO A 18 -0.27 -10.93 -7.62
C PRO A 18 -1.67 -10.39 -7.30
N ASN A 19 -2.59 -10.60 -8.25
CA ASN A 19 -3.97 -10.10 -8.22
C ASN A 19 -4.08 -8.55 -8.28
N GLY A 20 -2.99 -7.87 -8.66
CA GLY A 20 -2.97 -6.44 -8.91
C GLY A 20 -3.07 -5.58 -7.66
N ILE A 21 -3.38 -4.30 -7.87
CA ILE A 21 -3.42 -3.30 -6.80
C ILE A 21 -4.63 -3.46 -5.87
N GLU A 22 -5.73 -4.02 -6.38
CA GLU A 22 -6.97 -4.21 -5.64
C GLU A 22 -6.81 -5.24 -4.53
N ALA A 23 -6.13 -6.36 -4.80
CA ALA A 23 -5.88 -7.37 -3.80
C ALA A 23 -4.90 -6.90 -2.70
N GLN A 24 -3.91 -6.07 -3.06
CA GLN A 24 -3.05 -5.46 -2.04
C GLN A 24 -3.85 -4.48 -1.17
N LYS A 25 -4.69 -3.66 -1.80
CA LYS A 25 -5.58 -2.70 -1.13
C LYS A 25 -6.50 -3.39 -0.13
N GLU A 26 -7.22 -4.43 -0.56
CA GLU A 26 -8.15 -5.19 0.28
C GLU A 26 -7.46 -5.79 1.51
N LYS A 27 -6.27 -6.37 1.34
CA LYS A 27 -5.50 -6.93 2.47
C LYS A 27 -5.06 -5.86 3.45
N LEU A 28 -4.59 -4.73 2.97
CA LEU A 28 -4.18 -3.61 3.83
C LEU A 28 -5.40 -2.99 4.55
N GLU A 29 -6.54 -2.86 3.87
CA GLU A 29 -7.78 -2.39 4.48
C GLU A 29 -8.33 -3.38 5.52
N ALA A 30 -8.22 -4.69 5.27
CA ALA A 30 -8.57 -5.74 6.23
C ALA A 30 -7.66 -5.74 7.47
N GLU A 31 -6.40 -5.32 7.32
CA GLU A 31 -5.47 -5.09 8.43
C GLU A 31 -5.73 -3.74 9.16
N GLY A 32 -6.67 -2.92 8.67
CA GLY A 32 -7.07 -1.65 9.28
C GLY A 32 -6.34 -0.41 8.73
N HIS A 33 -5.54 -0.55 7.67
CA HIS A 33 -4.89 0.59 7.04
C HIS A 33 -5.86 1.38 6.16
N THR A 34 -5.76 2.70 6.21
CA THR A 34 -6.54 3.59 5.34
C THR A 34 -5.80 3.82 4.02
N ILE A 35 -6.46 3.58 2.89
CA ILE A 35 -5.89 3.78 1.56
C ILE A 35 -6.43 5.06 0.93
N ILE A 36 -5.53 5.96 0.50
CA ILE A 36 -5.87 7.19 -0.21
C ILE A 36 -5.56 7.07 -1.69
N LYS A 37 -6.41 7.64 -2.53
CA LYS A 37 -6.24 7.69 -3.98
C LYS A 37 -5.77 9.09 -4.40
N LYS A 38 -4.70 9.17 -5.19
CA LYS A 38 -4.16 10.44 -5.71
C LYS A 38 -3.99 10.39 -7.23
N GLY A 39 -4.25 11.52 -7.89
CA GLY A 39 -4.10 11.69 -9.34
C GLY A 39 -5.43 11.69 -10.11
N ARG A 40 -5.47 12.39 -11.26
CA ARG A 40 -6.65 12.47 -12.16
C ARG A 40 -6.59 11.49 -13.33
N LYS A 41 -5.44 11.39 -14.02
CA LYS A 41 -5.24 10.48 -15.18
C LYS A 41 -4.50 9.20 -14.80
N ASN A 42 -3.41 9.32 -14.05
CA ASN A 42 -2.65 8.18 -13.51
C ASN A 42 -2.95 8.03 -12.02
N MET A 43 -4.06 7.36 -11.72
CA MET A 43 -4.51 7.17 -10.35
C MET A 43 -3.56 6.21 -9.63
N ARG A 44 -3.02 6.65 -8.50
CA ARG A 44 -2.16 5.87 -7.62
C ARG A 44 -2.79 5.76 -6.24
N TYR A 45 -2.50 4.66 -5.55
CA TYR A 45 -3.01 4.38 -4.22
C TYR A 45 -1.85 4.43 -3.22
N TYR A 46 -2.12 4.98 -2.04
CA TYR A 46 -1.14 5.15 -0.98
C TYR A 46 -1.73 4.72 0.35
N VAL A 47 -0.91 4.18 1.24
CA VAL A 47 -1.28 3.96 2.64
C VAL A 47 -1.15 5.28 3.39
N LYS A 48 -2.23 5.72 4.04
CA LYS A 48 -2.22 6.90 4.90
C LYS A 48 -1.37 6.62 6.15
N ASP A 49 -0.57 7.59 6.55
CA ASP A 49 0.23 7.54 7.78
C ASP A 49 1.14 6.29 7.86
N TYR A 50 1.63 5.81 6.69
CA TYR A 50 2.43 4.59 6.56
C TYR A 50 3.70 4.59 7.43
N GLU A 51 4.21 5.78 7.74
CA GLU A 51 5.39 6.02 8.59
C GLU A 51 5.20 5.44 10.00
N ASN A 52 3.97 5.48 10.53
CA ASN A 52 3.63 4.91 11.84
C ASN A 52 3.66 3.38 11.86
N SER A 53 3.70 2.74 10.68
CA SER A 53 3.73 1.29 10.51
C SER A 53 5.03 0.80 9.87
N LEU A 54 6.04 1.67 9.76
CA LEU A 54 7.36 1.27 9.27
C LEU A 54 8.05 0.37 10.28
N PHE A 55 8.62 -0.71 9.77
CA PHE A 55 9.45 -1.62 10.57
C PHE A 55 10.91 -1.18 10.48
N ASP A 56 11.52 -0.90 11.63
CA ASP A 56 12.94 -0.54 11.73
C ASP A 56 13.80 -1.82 11.73
N LEU A 57 14.65 -1.95 10.71
CA LEU A 57 15.62 -3.05 10.60
C LEU A 57 16.92 -2.59 11.26
N LYS A 58 17.08 -2.93 12.54
CA LYS A 58 18.34 -2.75 13.28
C LYS A 58 19.39 -3.78 12.91
#